data_AF-A0A353QU30-F1
#
_entry.id   AF-A0A353QU30-F1
#
_cell.length_a   1.000
_cell.length_b   1.000
_cell.length_c   1.000
_cell.angle_alpha   90.00
_cell.angle_beta   90.00
_cell.angle_gamma   90.00
#
_symmetry.space_group_name_H-M   'P 1'
#
loop_
_entity.id
_entity.type
_entity.pdbx_description
1 polymer ?
#
loop_
_entity_poly.entity_id
_entity_poly.type
_entity_poly.pdbx_seq_one_letter_code
_entity_poly.pdbx_strand_id
1 'polypeptide(L)'
;GVSIAFCQIADEEIGEPRFSKGDIVIMLSDRAIDRCSTYVDENTTVIYDSSICNTKPEMKAKEIIALPANKIAHDELSSRVFNIIILGAVIKATDVIELKYVKEAMELALGKKFAVKPELRELNHKALEKGMELIQAKAAV
;
A
#
# COMPACT_ATOMS: atom_id res chain seq x y z
N GLY A 1 18.18 7.58 2.91
CA GLY A 1 17.81 6.74 4.06
C GLY A 1 16.58 5.91 3.73
N VAL A 2 16.19 4.99 4.59
CA VAL A 2 14.86 4.36 4.51
C VAL A 2 13.93 5.14 5.43
N SER A 3 12.83 5.66 4.89
CA SER A 3 11.75 6.24 5.68
C SER A 3 10.78 5.12 6.05
N ILE A 4 10.41 5.04 7.32
CA ILE A 4 9.45 4.06 7.84
C ILE A 4 8.29 4.83 8.46
N ALA A 5 7.07 4.43 8.13
CA ALA A 5 5.85 4.95 8.73
C ALA A 5 5.12 3.81 9.45
N PHE A 6 4.54 4.10 10.60
CA PHE A 6 3.72 3.17 11.38
C PHE A 6 2.29 3.73 11.40
N CYS A 7 1.30 2.86 11.21
CA CYS A 7 -0.11 3.19 11.27
C CYS A 7 -0.82 2.10 12.08
N GLN A 8 -1.63 2.50 13.05
CA GLN A 8 -2.44 1.60 13.87
C GLN A 8 -3.87 2.10 13.82
N ILE A 9 -4.80 1.16 13.68
CA ILE A 9 -6.25 1.41 13.64
C ILE A 9 -6.86 0.41 14.62
N ALA A 10 -7.58 0.90 15.61
CA ALA A 10 -8.23 0.10 16.63
C ALA A 10 -9.55 0.75 17.05
N ASP A 11 -10.50 -0.06 17.51
CA ASP A 11 -11.75 0.42 18.14
C ASP A 11 -11.54 0.91 19.57
N GLU A 12 -10.36 0.62 20.14
CA GLU A 12 -9.93 1.02 21.48
C GLU A 12 -8.74 2.01 21.43
N GLU A 13 -8.43 2.60 22.59
CA GLU A 13 -7.36 3.59 22.70
C GLU A 13 -5.98 2.96 22.46
N ILE A 14 -5.18 3.59 21.61
CA ILE A 14 -3.82 3.16 21.28
C ILE A 14 -2.82 3.84 22.22
N GLY A 15 -2.21 3.06 23.12
CA GLY A 15 -1.27 3.57 24.12
C GLY A 15 0.15 3.87 23.62
N GLU A 16 0.61 3.23 22.54
CA GLU A 16 1.94 3.46 21.96
C GLU A 16 1.89 3.46 20.43
N PRO A 17 2.51 4.45 19.74
CA PRO A 17 2.46 4.54 18.27
C PRO A 17 3.25 3.46 17.53
N ARG A 18 4.11 2.68 18.20
CA ARG A 18 4.93 1.61 17.60
C ARG A 18 4.43 0.23 18.00
N PHE A 19 4.58 -0.71 17.09
CA PHE A 19 4.27 -2.13 17.29
C PHE A 19 5.47 -3.00 16.92
N SER A 20 5.53 -4.20 17.50
CA SER A 20 6.60 -5.17 17.24
C SER A 20 6.38 -5.93 15.92
N LYS A 21 5.13 -6.24 15.58
CA LYS A 21 4.70 -6.96 14.37
C LYS A 21 3.51 -6.24 13.75
N GLY A 22 3.47 -6.19 12.42
CA GLY A 22 2.36 -5.58 11.69
C GLY A 22 1.52 -6.62 10.99
N ASP A 23 0.21 -6.42 10.96
CA ASP A 23 -0.70 -7.23 10.13
C ASP A 23 -0.39 -7.05 8.64
N ILE A 24 0.10 -5.86 8.27
CA ILE A 24 0.45 -5.48 6.90
C ILE A 24 1.82 -4.81 6.93
N VAL A 25 2.75 -5.28 6.11
CA VAL A 25 4.07 -4.66 5.96
C VAL A 25 4.36 -4.39 4.49
N ILE A 26 4.62 -3.12 4.16
CA ILE A 26 4.85 -2.65 2.79
C ILE A 26 6.34 -2.32 2.62
N MET A 27 7.00 -2.97 1.67
CA MET A 27 8.44 -2.87 1.42
C MET A 27 8.71 -2.40 -0.03
N LEU A 28 9.06 -1.12 -0.19
CA LEU A 28 9.15 -0.49 -1.52
C LEU A 28 10.59 -0.30 -2.02
N SER A 29 11.55 -1.01 -1.43
CA SER A 29 12.96 -1.07 -1.87
C SER A 29 13.69 -2.23 -1.18
N ASP A 30 14.80 -2.71 -1.74
CA ASP A 30 15.62 -3.76 -1.11
C ASP A 30 16.04 -3.39 0.34
N ARG A 31 16.43 -2.14 0.56
CA ARG A 31 16.77 -1.65 1.92
C ARG A 31 15.58 -1.64 2.89
N ALA A 32 14.36 -1.46 2.37
CA ALA A 32 13.14 -1.56 3.17
C ALA A 32 12.83 -3.02 3.49
N ILE A 33 13.14 -3.97 2.60
CA ILE A 33 13.04 -5.41 2.89
C ILE A 33 13.93 -5.74 4.08
N ASP A 34 15.22 -5.40 4.03
CA ASP A 34 16.17 -5.70 5.11
C ASP A 34 15.70 -5.14 6.46
N ARG A 35 15.24 -3.89 6.48
CA ARG A 35 14.86 -3.19 7.73
C ARG A 35 13.49 -3.61 8.25
N CYS A 36 12.51 -3.77 7.37
CA CYS A 36 11.13 -4.01 7.78
C CYS A 36 10.83 -5.49 8.02
N SER A 37 11.73 -6.41 7.64
CA SER A 37 11.61 -7.84 7.93
C SER A 37 11.42 -8.14 9.42
N THR A 38 11.95 -7.30 10.31
CA THR A 38 11.78 -7.45 11.76
C THR A 38 10.31 -7.33 12.21
N TYR A 39 9.46 -6.63 11.45
CA TYR A 39 8.04 -6.42 11.76
C TYR A 39 7.13 -7.51 11.16
N VAL A 40 7.70 -8.54 10.53
CA VAL A 40 6.95 -9.62 9.87
C VAL A 40 6.91 -10.87 10.74
N ASP A 41 5.77 -11.55 10.78
CA ASP A 41 5.58 -12.91 11.28
C ASP A 41 4.54 -13.69 10.43
N GLU A 42 4.19 -14.92 10.83
CA GLU A 42 3.21 -15.76 10.12
C GLU A 42 1.81 -15.16 9.93
N ASN A 43 1.44 -14.09 10.63
CA ASN A 43 0.15 -13.43 10.50
C ASN A 43 0.21 -12.22 9.55
N THR A 44 1.41 -11.75 9.22
CA THR A 44 1.63 -10.58 8.38
C THR A 44 1.38 -10.86 6.90
N THR A 45 0.64 -9.99 6.22
CA THR A 45 0.64 -9.87 4.76
C THR A 45 1.73 -8.88 4.34
N VAL A 46 2.72 -9.36 3.58
CA VAL A 46 3.81 -8.54 3.03
C VAL A 46 3.45 -8.10 1.61
N ILE A 47 3.61 -6.82 1.32
CA ILE A 47 3.48 -6.26 -0.02
C ILE A 47 4.82 -5.65 -0.41
N TYR A 48 5.37 -5.99 -1.58
CA TYR A 48 6.61 -5.39 -2.06
C TYR A 48 6.54 -5.00 -3.53
N ASP A 49 7.36 -4.02 -3.91
CA ASP A 49 7.45 -3.60 -5.31
C ASP A 49 8.42 -4.48 -6.10
N SER A 50 7.90 -5.32 -7.00
CA SER A 50 8.71 -6.25 -7.81
C SER A 50 9.43 -5.62 -9.00
N SER A 51 9.12 -4.36 -9.31
CA SER A 51 9.82 -3.60 -10.36
C SER A 51 11.03 -2.81 -9.85
N ILE A 52 11.12 -2.59 -8.53
CA ILE A 52 12.26 -1.93 -7.89
C ILE A 52 13.10 -2.90 -7.08
N CYS A 53 12.47 -3.83 -6.36
CA CYS A 53 13.21 -4.74 -5.49
C CYS A 53 13.83 -5.86 -6.31
N ASN A 54 15.15 -6.00 -6.22
CA ASN A 54 15.88 -7.09 -6.85
C ASN A 54 15.84 -8.35 -5.99
N THR A 55 15.62 -8.19 -4.69
CA THR A 55 15.50 -9.28 -3.74
C THR A 55 14.03 -9.59 -3.50
N LYS A 56 13.65 -10.86 -3.69
CA LYS A 56 12.36 -11.34 -3.24
C LYS A 56 12.40 -11.47 -1.70
N PRO A 57 11.41 -10.93 -0.96
CA PRO A 57 11.33 -11.16 0.47
C PRO A 57 11.22 -12.66 0.79
N GLU A 58 12.14 -13.19 1.58
CA GLU A 58 12.15 -14.56 2.08
C GLU A 58 11.99 -14.55 3.60
N MET A 59 10.73 -14.57 4.06
CA MET A 59 10.40 -14.68 5.48
C MET A 59 9.11 -15.48 5.67
N LYS A 60 8.91 -15.97 6.90
CA LYS A 60 7.65 -16.58 7.30
C LYS A 60 6.61 -15.48 7.45
N ALA A 61 5.71 -15.41 6.48
CA ALA A 61 4.60 -14.46 6.40
C ALA A 61 3.31 -15.23 6.09
N LYS A 62 2.15 -14.64 6.42
CA LYS A 62 0.85 -15.17 5.99
C LYS A 62 0.76 -15.23 4.46
N GLU A 63 1.24 -14.17 3.83
CA GLU A 63 1.19 -13.97 2.39
C GLU A 63 2.27 -12.98 1.96
N ILE A 64 2.90 -13.21 0.80
CA ILE A 64 3.87 -12.27 0.20
C ILE A 64 3.39 -11.93 -1.20
N ILE A 65 3.01 -10.66 -1.39
CA ILE A 65 2.40 -10.13 -2.61
C ILE A 65 3.42 -9.26 -3.34
N ALA A 66 3.70 -9.63 -4.58
CA ALA A 66 4.59 -8.91 -5.48
C ALA A 66 3.78 -7.98 -6.40
N LEU A 67 4.09 -6.68 -6.43
CA LEU A 67 3.39 -5.70 -7.25
C LEU A 67 4.38 -4.88 -8.11
N PRO A 68 4.23 -4.80 -9.43
CA PRO A 68 5.06 -3.93 -10.26
C PRO A 68 4.54 -2.48 -10.25
N ALA A 69 4.25 -1.93 -9.08
CA ALA A 69 3.52 -0.67 -8.92
C ALA A 69 4.31 0.53 -9.46
N ASN A 70 5.63 0.58 -9.26
CA ASN A 70 6.47 1.65 -9.79
C ASN A 70 6.51 1.64 -11.32
N LYS A 71 6.70 0.44 -11.91
CA LYS A 71 6.62 0.26 -13.36
C LYS A 71 5.27 0.73 -13.92
N ILE A 72 4.16 0.34 -13.32
CA ILE A 72 2.82 0.77 -13.77
C ILE A 72 2.66 2.30 -13.64
N ALA A 73 3.12 2.88 -12.53
CA ALA A 73 3.07 4.32 -12.35
C ALA A 73 3.86 5.07 -13.44
N HIS A 74 5.02 4.53 -13.85
CA HIS A 74 5.86 5.11 -14.88
C HIS A 74 5.30 4.90 -16.30
N ASP A 75 4.86 3.68 -16.62
CA ASP A 75 4.52 3.28 -17.99
C ASP A 75 3.09 3.66 -18.38
N GLU A 76 2.14 3.65 -17.44
CA GLU A 76 0.71 3.80 -17.73
C GLU A 76 0.07 5.07 -17.16
N LEU A 77 0.66 5.66 -16.12
CA LEU A 77 0.05 6.76 -15.36
C LEU A 77 1.07 7.91 -15.15
N SER A 78 1.37 8.21 -13.88
CA SER A 78 2.40 9.15 -13.49
C SER A 78 3.14 8.61 -12.28
N SER A 79 4.46 8.76 -12.22
CA SER A 79 5.25 8.37 -11.05
C SER A 79 4.77 9.04 -9.75
N ARG A 80 4.03 10.15 -9.85
CA ARG A 80 3.45 10.86 -8.69
C ARG A 80 2.33 10.10 -7.99
N VAL A 81 1.68 9.13 -8.65
CA VAL A 81 0.57 8.35 -8.08
C VAL A 81 0.98 6.94 -7.66
N PHE A 82 2.29 6.65 -7.63
CA PHE A 82 2.84 5.39 -7.16
C PHE A 82 2.29 4.95 -5.80
N ASN A 83 2.24 5.87 -4.82
CA ASN A 83 1.72 5.59 -3.49
C ASN A 83 0.22 5.26 -3.48
N ILE A 84 -0.56 5.81 -4.42
CA ILE A 84 -1.99 5.52 -4.56
C ILE A 84 -2.23 4.14 -5.16
N ILE A 85 -1.38 3.69 -6.08
CA ILE A 85 -1.42 2.31 -6.59
C ILE A 85 -1.18 1.32 -5.43
N ILE A 86 -0.14 1.57 -4.62
CA ILE A 86 0.13 0.76 -3.43
C ILE A 86 -1.05 0.77 -2.46
N LEU A 87 -1.65 1.94 -2.20
CA LEU A 87 -2.83 2.06 -1.35
C LEU A 87 -4.00 1.21 -1.85
N GLY A 88 -4.30 1.25 -3.16
CA GLY A 88 -5.35 0.44 -3.77
C GLY A 88 -5.11 -1.06 -3.57
N ALA A 89 -3.87 -1.50 -3.75
CA ALA A 89 -3.52 -2.90 -3.54
C ALA A 89 -3.66 -3.32 -2.06
N VAL A 90 -3.24 -2.48 -1.12
CA VAL A 90 -3.38 -2.74 0.33
C VAL A 90 -4.85 -2.90 0.69
N ILE A 91 -5.72 -1.98 0.25
CA ILE A 91 -7.16 -2.03 0.53
C ILE A 91 -7.74 -3.34 0.01
N LYS A 92 -7.42 -3.73 -1.22
CA LYS A 92 -7.97 -4.95 -1.81
C LYS A 92 -7.43 -6.22 -1.16
N ALA A 93 -6.16 -6.25 -0.75
CA ALA A 93 -5.53 -7.42 -0.15
C ALA A 93 -6.00 -7.70 1.29
N THR A 94 -6.47 -6.66 1.98
CA THR A 94 -6.70 -6.68 3.43
C THR A 94 -8.16 -6.49 3.80
N ASP A 95 -8.96 -5.88 2.94
CA ASP A 95 -10.39 -5.59 3.14
C ASP A 95 -10.69 -4.81 4.44
N VAL A 96 -9.70 -4.07 4.95
CA VAL A 96 -9.78 -3.36 6.25
C VAL A 96 -10.69 -2.13 6.17
N ILE A 97 -10.83 -1.50 5.00
CA ILE A 97 -11.59 -0.26 4.82
C ILE A 97 -12.40 -0.33 3.53
N GLU A 98 -13.68 0.05 3.60
CA GLU A 98 -14.52 0.20 2.41
C GLU A 98 -13.96 1.27 1.45
N LEU A 99 -13.96 0.98 0.15
CA LEU A 99 -13.44 1.87 -0.89
C LEU A 99 -14.05 3.29 -0.86
N LYS A 100 -15.32 3.41 -0.44
CA LYS A 100 -16.00 4.71 -0.34
C LYS A 100 -15.28 5.67 0.61
N TYR A 101 -14.86 5.18 1.78
CA TYR A 101 -14.19 5.99 2.80
C TYR A 101 -12.78 6.39 2.35
N VAL A 102 -12.11 5.53 1.58
CA VAL A 102 -10.81 5.84 0.99
C VAL A 102 -10.94 6.97 -0.02
N LYS A 103 -11.93 6.89 -0.93
CA LYS A 103 -12.18 7.95 -1.92
C LYS A 103 -12.54 9.27 -1.23
N GLU A 104 -13.40 9.25 -0.20
CA GLU A 104 -13.71 10.43 0.61
C GLU A 104 -12.47 11.03 1.29
N ALA A 105 -11.61 10.19 1.90
CA ALA A 105 -10.36 10.65 2.51
C ALA A 105 -9.40 11.27 1.49
N MET A 106 -9.35 10.75 0.27
CA MET A 106 -8.58 11.34 -0.82
C MET A 106 -9.10 12.72 -1.22
N GLU A 107 -10.43 12.90 -1.29
CA GLU A 107 -11.03 14.23 -1.54
C GLU A 107 -10.69 15.22 -0.43
N LEU A 108 -10.72 14.79 0.83
CA LEU A 108 -10.37 15.65 1.97
C LEU A 108 -8.88 16.04 1.94
N ALA A 109 -7.99 15.07 1.70
CA ALA A 109 -6.55 15.27 1.72
C ALA A 109 -6.02 16.06 0.50
N LEU A 110 -6.62 15.85 -0.67
CA LEU A 110 -6.13 16.35 -1.96
C LEU A 110 -7.07 17.35 -2.64
N GLY A 111 -8.25 17.62 -2.08
CA GLY A 111 -9.30 18.43 -2.71
C GLY A 111 -8.84 19.83 -3.14
N LYS A 112 -7.96 20.49 -2.36
CA LYS A 112 -7.35 21.76 -2.79
C LYS A 112 -6.52 21.62 -4.07
N LYS A 113 -5.78 20.53 -4.23
CA LYS A 113 -5.00 20.25 -5.45
C LYS A 113 -5.91 19.86 -6.60
N PHE A 114 -6.98 19.11 -6.33
CA PHE A 114 -7.97 18.72 -7.34
C PHE A 114 -8.76 19.93 -7.87
N ALA A 115 -9.08 20.90 -7.01
CA ALA A 115 -9.74 22.14 -7.44
C ALA A 115 -8.87 22.96 -8.39
N VAL A 116 -7.55 22.97 -8.18
CA VAL A 116 -6.59 23.66 -9.06
C VAL A 116 -6.30 22.84 -10.32
N LYS A 117 -6.28 21.51 -10.21
CA LYS A 117 -5.93 20.56 -11.27
C LYS A 117 -6.88 19.35 -11.25
N PRO A 118 -8.06 19.46 -11.88
CA PRO A 118 -9.06 18.38 -11.89
C PRO A 118 -8.53 17.07 -12.47
N GLU A 119 -7.58 17.13 -13.40
CA GLU A 119 -6.94 15.95 -13.99
C GLU A 119 -6.17 15.11 -12.96
N LEU A 120 -5.72 15.71 -11.85
CA LEU A 120 -5.10 14.96 -10.76
C LEU A 120 -6.13 14.08 -10.05
N ARG A 121 -7.40 14.49 -9.97
CA ARG A 121 -8.45 13.70 -9.33
C ARG A 121 -8.65 12.38 -10.07
N GLU A 122 -8.89 12.47 -11.38
CA GLU A 122 -9.06 11.31 -12.26
C GLU A 122 -7.82 10.41 -12.24
N LEU A 123 -6.62 11.00 -12.28
CA LEU A 123 -5.37 10.26 -12.22
C LEU A 123 -5.22 9.48 -10.91
N ASN A 124 -5.56 10.07 -9.77
CA ASN A 124 -5.47 9.41 -8.47
C ASN A 124 -6.55 8.31 -8.34
N HIS A 125 -7.78 8.54 -8.80
CA HIS A 125 -8.82 7.51 -8.79
C HIS A 125 -8.45 6.31 -9.67
N LYS A 126 -7.97 6.56 -10.89
CA LYS A 126 -7.50 5.49 -11.79
C LYS A 126 -6.31 4.73 -11.20
N ALA A 127 -5.38 5.42 -10.53
CA ALA A 127 -4.27 4.78 -9.84
C ALA A 127 -4.73 3.85 -8.71
N LEU A 128 -5.74 4.29 -7.94
CA LEU A 128 -6.31 3.51 -6.85
C LEU A 128 -6.94 2.22 -7.40
N GLU A 129 -7.76 2.35 -8.43
CA GLU A 129 -8.45 1.22 -9.08
C GLU A 129 -7.44 0.24 -9.69
N LYS A 130 -6.43 0.76 -10.40
CA LYS A 130 -5.33 -0.06 -10.93
C LYS A 130 -4.61 -0.83 -9.83
N GLY A 131 -4.36 -0.20 -8.68
CA GLY A 131 -3.78 -0.87 -7.51
C GLY A 131 -4.63 -2.04 -7.02
N MET A 132 -5.94 -1.84 -6.94
CA MET A 132 -6.89 -2.90 -6.55
C MET A 132 -6.92 -4.05 -7.56
N GLU A 133 -6.88 -3.76 -8.86
CA GLU A 133 -6.89 -4.77 -9.94
C GLU A 133 -5.68 -5.71 -9.91
N LEU A 134 -4.54 -5.27 -9.36
CA LEU A 134 -3.35 -6.11 -9.23
C LEU A 134 -3.50 -7.23 -8.21
N ILE A 135 -4.49 -7.12 -7.32
CA ILE A 135 -4.80 -8.14 -6.33
C ILE A 135 -5.92 -9.00 -6.88
N GLN A 136 -5.59 -10.24 -7.23
CA GLN A 136 -6.60 -11.24 -7.57
C GLN A 136 -7.47 -11.48 -6.33
N ALA A 137 -8.79 -11.54 -6.52
CA ALA A 137 -9.71 -11.81 -5.42
C ALA A 137 -9.30 -13.12 -4.72
N LYS A 138 -9.10 -13.07 -3.40
CA LYS A 138 -8.95 -14.28 -2.61
C LYS A 138 -10.18 -15.15 -2.88
N ALA A 139 -9.95 -16.41 -3.27
CA ALA A 139 -11.01 -17.40 -3.24
C ALA A 139 -11.58 -17.39 -1.82
N ALA A 140 -12.87 -17.08 -1.68
CA ALA A 140 -13.55 -17.20 -0.41
C ALA A 140 -13.35 -18.64 0.08
N VAL A 141 -12.70 -18.79 1.22
CA VAL A 141 -12.62 -20.06 1.96
C VAL A 141 -13.92 -20.23 2.72
#